data_AF-A0A2V6QWB5-F1
#
_entry.id   AF-A0A2V6QWB5-F1
#
_cell.length_a   1.000
_cell.length_b   1.000
_cell.length_c   1.000
_cell.angle_alpha   90.00
_cell.angle_beta   90.00
_cell.angle_gamma   90.00
#
_symmetry.space_group_name_H-M   'P 1'
#
loop_
_entity.id
_entity.type
_entity.pdbx_description
1 polymer ?
#
loop_
_entity_poly.entity_id
_entity_poly.type
_entity_poly.pdbx_seq_one_letter_code
_entity_poly.pdbx_strand_id
1 'polypeptide(L)' 'MAFFRKASDVFGLDIGSSAVKALKLKETGGTYRIEALGIAPLPPDAIADGSIKDSGTVADAIR' A
#
# COMPACT_ATOMS: atom_id res chain seq x y z
N MET A 1 -27.86 -12.64 -17.63
CA MET A 1 -27.07 -11.44 -17.29
C MET A 1 -26.86 -11.48 -15.78
N ALA A 2 -25.68 -11.57 -15.16
CA ALA A 2 -24.33 -11.21 -15.53
C ALA A 2 -23.33 -12.19 -14.87
N PHE A 3 -22.33 -12.69 -15.60
CA PHE A 3 -21.42 -13.76 -15.13
C PHE A 3 -19.95 -13.34 -14.95
N PHE A 4 -19.63 -12.05 -14.99
CA PHE A 4 -18.26 -11.58 -14.76
C PHE A 4 -18.27 -10.32 -13.90
N ARG A 5 -18.25 -10.49 -12.57
CA ARG A 5 -17.86 -9.42 -11.65
C ARG A 5 -16.34 -9.30 -11.77
N LYS A 6 -15.85 -8.19 -12.35
CA LYS A 6 -14.43 -7.88 -12.43
C LYS A 6 -13.87 -7.94 -11.00
N ALA A 7 -12.92 -8.83 -10.75
CA ALA A 7 -12.18 -8.83 -9.50
C ALA A 7 -11.41 -7.51 -9.42
N SER A 8 -11.70 -6.70 -8.40
CA SER A 8 -10.93 -5.50 -8.11
C SER A 8 -9.63 -5.92 -7.44
N ASP A 9 -8.51 -5.35 -7.87
CA ASP A 9 -7.25 -5.52 -7.16
C ASP A 9 -7.39 -4.96 -5.74
N VAL A 10 -6.86 -5.69 -4.75
CA VAL A 10 -6.84 -5.28 -3.35
C VAL A 10 -5.41 -4.93 -2.97
N PHE A 11 -5.22 -3.75 -2.41
CA PHE A 11 -3.92 -3.30 -1.91
C PHE A 11 -3.99 -3.00 -0.41
N GLY A 12 -3.00 -3.46 0.34
CA GLY A 12 -2.73 -3.02 1.71
C GLY A 12 -1.61 -2.00 1.70
N LEU A 13 -1.78 -0.88 2.40
CA LEU A 13 -0.77 0.18 2.50
C LEU A 13 -0.60 0.58 3.96
N ASP A 14 0.60 0.37 4.50
CA ASP A 14 1.02 0.82 5.83
C ASP A 14 2.00 1.99 5.66
N ILE A 15 1.61 3.17 6.14
CA ILE A 15 2.40 4.40 6.05
C ILE A 15 2.91 4.72 7.45
N GLY A 16 4.16 4.35 7.73
CA GLY A 16 4.83 4.60 9.01
C GLY A 16 5.88 5.70 8.90
N SER A 17 6.42 6.14 10.04
CA SER A 17 7.41 7.23 10.07
C SER A 17 8.75 6.93 9.41
N SER A 18 9.09 5.65 9.23
CA SER A 18 10.35 5.21 8.64
C SER A 18 10.21 4.59 7.25
N ALA A 19 9.00 4.15 6.87
CA ALA A 19 8.79 3.46 5.60
C ALA A 19 7.31 3.36 5.25
N VAL A 20 7.06 3.33 3.94
CA VAL A 20 5.81 2.86 3.34
C VAL A 20 5.95 1.37 3.03
N LYS A 21 4.96 0.55 3.40
CA LYS A 21 4.89 -0.87 3.06
C LYS A 21 3.62 -1.12 2.27
N ALA A 22 3.74 -1.78 1.12
CA ALA A 22 2.64 -2.10 0.24
C ALA A 22 2.51 -3.61 0.04
N LEU A 23 1.27 -4.09 -0.02
CA LEU A 23 0.92 -5.47 -0.37
C LEU A 23 -0.12 -5.44 -1.47
N LYS A 24 0.07 -6.24 -2.53
CA LYS A 24 -1.00 -6.58 -3.47
C LYS A 24 -1.58 -7.93 -3.08
N LEU A 25 -2.88 -7.99 -2.88
CA LEU A 25 -3.59 -9.21 -2.52
C LEU A 25 -4.44 -9.70 -3.70
N LYS A 26 -4.42 -11.01 -3.90
CA LYS A 26 -5.26 -11.70 -4.86
C LYS A 26 -6.22 -12.62 -4.12
N GLU A 27 -7.52 -12.46 -4.39
CA GLU A 27 -8.52 -13.39 -3.90
C GLU A 27 -8.42 -14.72 -4.67
N THR A 28 -8.41 -15.84 -3.97
CA THR A 28 -8.37 -17.17 -4.56
C THR A 28 -9.12 -18.15 -3.66
N GLY A 29 -10.26 -18.66 -4.15
CA GLY A 29 -11.08 -19.62 -3.41
C GLY A 29 -11.64 -19.06 -2.10
N GLY A 30 -12.06 -17.79 -2.06
CA GLY A 30 -12.61 -17.14 -0.87
C GLY A 30 -11.59 -16.75 0.20
N THR A 31 -10.29 -16.86 -0.12
CA THR A 31 -9.18 -16.43 0.75
C THR A 31 -8.27 -15.45 0.01
N TYR A 32 -7.43 -14.72 0.73
CA TYR A 32 -6.44 -13.82 0.13
C TYR A 32 -5.05 -14.45 0.14
N ARG A 33 -4.31 -14.24 -0.96
CA ARG A 33 -2.87 -14.51 -1.06
C ARG A 33 -2.12 -13.24 -1.40
N ILE A 34 -0.89 -13.12 -0.91
CA ILE A 34 0.02 -12.03 -1.30
C ILE A 34 0.50 -12.30 -2.73
N GLU A 35 0.19 -11.39 -3.65
CA GLU A 35 0.66 -11.40 -5.03
C GLU A 35 1.95 -10.59 -5.19
N ALA A 36 2.08 -9.47 -4.46
CA ALA A 36 3.30 -8.66 -4.43
C ALA A 36 3.46 -7.96 -3.08
N LEU A 37 4.71 -7.63 -2.73
CA LEU A 37 5.04 -6.80 -1.57
C LEU A 37 6.14 -5.80 -1.93
N GLY A 38 6.11 -4.64 -1.30
CA GLY A 38 7.11 -3.59 -1.47
C GLY A 38 7.33 -2.82 -0.17
N ILE A 39 8.56 -2.36 0.05
CA ILE A 39 8.92 -1.50 1.19
C ILE A 39 9.79 -0.37 0.64
N ALA A 40 9.37 0.87 0.88
CA ALA A 40 10.10 2.07 0.51
C ALA A 40 10.45 2.85 1.78
N PRO A 41 11.75 3.11 2.06
CA PRO A 41 12.14 3.91 3.21
C PRO A 41 11.69 5.37 3.03
N LEU A 42 11.34 6.00 4.14
CA LEU A 42 11.10 7.44 4.20
C LEU A 42 12.25 8.12 4.93
N PRO A 43 12.65 9.33 4.53
CA PRO A 43 13.60 10.11 5.31
C PRO A 43 12.98 10.47 6.67
N PRO A 44 13.83 10.75 7.67
CA PRO A 44 13.37 11.34 8.92
C PRO A 44 12.51 12.58 8.67
N ASP A 45 11.58 12.84 9.57
CA ASP A 45 10.67 13.99 9.56
C ASP A 45 9.63 14.05 8.44
N ALA A 46 9.69 13.20 7.40
CA ALA A 46 8.63 13.10 6.39
C ALA A 46 7.25 12.83 7.03
N ILE A 47 7.26 12.06 8.12
CA ILE A 47 6.13 11.87 9.02
C ILE A 47 6.62 12.03 10.45
N ALA A 48 6.01 12.94 11.21
CA ALA A 48 6.33 13.21 12.60
C ALA A 48 5.05 13.48 13.39
N ASP A 49 4.98 12.97 14.62
CA ASP A 49 3.81 13.06 15.52
C ASP A 49 2.50 12.59 14.86
N GLY A 50 2.60 11.52 14.06
CA GLY A 50 1.46 10.96 13.31
C GLY A 50 0.97 11.83 12.14
N SER A 51 1.65 12.93 11.85
CA SER A 51 1.31 13.85 10.76
C SER A 51 2.29 13.73 9.60
N ILE A 52 1.79 13.72 8.37
CA ILE A 52 2.61 13.84 7.16
C ILE A 52 3.11 15.29 7.06
N LYS A 53 4.43 15.48 7.10
CA LYS A 53 5.07 16.80 6.98
C LYS A 53 5.50 17.09 5.55
N ASP A 54 5.92 16.06 4.82
CA ASP A 54 6.25 16.13 3.41
C ASP A 54 5.44 15.10 2.62
N SER A 55 4.34 15.56 2.02
CA SER A 55 3.45 14.71 1.23
C SER A 55 4.04 14.34 -0.13
N GLY A 56 4.98 15.12 -0.67
CA GLY A 56 5.64 14.83 -1.94
C GLY A 56 6.52 13.60 -1.81
N THR A 57 7.38 13.58 -0.79
CA THR A 57 8.24 12.43 -0.48
C THR A 57 7.44 11.16 -0.17
N VAL A 58 6.33 11.27 0.57
CA VAL A 58 5.46 10.10 0.83
C VAL A 58 4.79 9.61 -0.46
N ALA A 59 4.34 10.51 -1.34
CA ALA A 59 3.76 10.13 -2.62
C ALA A 59 4.79 9.46 -3.54
N ASP A 60 6.03 9.93 -3.55
CA ASP A 60 7.13 9.33 -4.31
C ASP A 60 7.48 7.93 -3.82
N ALA A 61 7.41 7.69 -2.51
CA ALA A 61 7.59 6.35 -1.94
C ALA A 61 6.47 5.35 -2.30
N ILE A 62 5.30 5.84 -2.75
CA ILE A 62 4.15 5.00 -3.14
C ILE A 62 4.16 4.67 -4.65
N ARG A 63 4.78 5.51 -5.49
CA ARG A 63 4.80 5.36 -6.96
C ARG A 63 5.55 4.11 -7.42
#